data_AF-A0A151QHA6-F1
#
_entry.id   AF-A0A151QHA6-F1
#
_cell.length_a   1.000
_cell.length_b   1.000
_cell.length_c   1.000
_cell.angle_alpha   90.00
_cell.angle_beta   90.00
_cell.angle_gamma   90.00
#
_symmetry.space_group_name_H-M   'P 1'
#
loop_
_entity.id
_entity.type
_entity.pdbx_description
1 polymer ?
#
loop_
_entity_poly.entity_id
_entity_poly.type
_entity_poly.pdbx_seq_one_letter_code
_entity_poly.pdbx_strand_id
1 'polypeptide(L)' 'MQEQSPPVYTLSTDQFAAKCLVAAQTVRKRHSQTGSYFGITPIKLKNRKLLWPDMPADALSQGEGQ' A
#
# COMPACT_ATOMS: atom_id res chain seq x y z
N MET A 1 9.08 -22.69 6.80
CA MET A 1 8.66 -22.33 5.44
C MET A 1 7.65 -21.21 5.60
N GLN A 2 8.06 -19.95 5.44
CA GLN A 2 7.08 -18.86 5.51
C GLN A 2 6.38 -18.82 4.15
N GLU A 3 5.12 -19.24 4.16
CA GLU A 3 4.16 -19.15 3.06
C GLU A 3 3.98 -17.67 2.70
N GLN A 4 4.87 -17.15 1.85
CA GLN A 4 4.69 -15.84 1.24
C GLN A 4 3.62 -16.00 0.16
N SER A 5 2.36 -15.99 0.62
CA SER A 5 1.17 -15.91 -0.23
C SER A 5 1.32 -14.72 -1.19
N PRO A 6 0.92 -14.86 -2.48
CA PRO A 6 1.06 -13.79 -3.45
C PRO A 6 0.46 -12.48 -2.93
N PRO A 7 0.99 -11.30 -3.28
CA PRO A 7 0.51 -10.02 -2.77
C PRO A 7 -0.97 -9.85 -3.16
N VAL A 8 -1.85 -10.16 -2.22
CA VAL A 8 -3.29 -10.06 -2.41
C VAL A 8 -3.68 -8.61 -2.25
N TYR A 9 -3.94 -7.96 -3.38
CA TYR A 9 -4.55 -6.64 -3.40
C TYR A 9 -5.99 -6.79 -2.92
N THR A 10 -6.20 -6.63 -1.61
CA THR A 10 -7.50 -6.72 -0.95
C THR A 10 -7.80 -5.52 -0.07
N LEU A 11 -6.77 -4.73 0.28
CA LEU A 11 -6.92 -3.60 1.17
C LEU A 11 -7.41 -2.37 0.42
N SER A 12 -8.39 -1.68 1.01
CA SER A 12 -8.70 -0.31 0.62
C SER A 12 -7.72 0.67 1.29
N THR A 13 -7.63 1.90 0.79
CA THR A 13 -6.78 2.94 1.41
C THR A 13 -7.00 3.08 2.91
N ASP A 14 -8.23 2.91 3.38
CA ASP A 14 -8.58 2.99 4.80
C ASP A 14 -7.97 1.84 5.61
N GLN A 15 -8.15 0.59 5.17
CA GLN A 15 -7.54 -0.56 5.83
C GLN A 15 -6.01 -0.51 5.79
N PHE A 16 -5.43 -0.10 4.66
CA PHE A 16 -3.98 0.07 4.54
C PHE A 16 -3.47 1.14 5.51
N ALA A 17 -4.19 2.26 5.63
CA ALA A 17 -3.85 3.32 6.56
C ALA A 17 -3.97 2.86 8.02
N ALA A 18 -5.00 2.10 8.36
CA ALA A 18 -5.16 1.49 9.68
C ALA A 18 -4.01 0.53 10.02
N LYS A 19 -3.54 -0.29 9.07
CA LYS A 19 -2.37 -1.17 9.25
C LYS A 19 -1.06 -0.39 9.44
N CYS A 20 -0.89 0.70 8.71
CA CYS A 20 0.24 1.61 8.87
C CYS A 20 0.09 2.55 10.08
N LEU A 21 -1.00 2.47 10.85
CA LEU A 21 -1.32 3.36 11.97
C LEU A 21 -1.31 4.86 11.57
N VAL A 22 -1.72 5.15 10.33
CA VAL A 22 -1.82 6.51 9.78
C VAL A 22 -3.23 6.81 9.32
N ALA A 23 -3.53 8.09 9.09
CA ALA A 23 -4.79 8.48 8.47
C ALA A 23 -4.78 8.16 6.97
N ALA A 24 -5.93 7.70 6.44
CA ALA A 24 -6.12 7.46 5.00
C ALA A 24 -5.82 8.72 4.16
N GLN A 25 -6.05 9.89 4.74
CA GLN A 25 -5.75 11.17 4.11
C GLN A 25 -4.24 11.40 3.93
N THR A 26 -3.41 10.98 4.89
CA THR A 26 -1.94 11.00 4.78
C THR A 26 -1.46 10.08 3.66
N VAL A 27 -2.02 8.88 3.55
CA VAL A 27 -1.69 7.94 2.47
C VAL A 27 -2.01 8.54 1.10
N ARG A 28 -3.21 9.12 0.94
CA ARG A 28 -3.59 9.80 -0.31
C ARG A 28 -2.70 10.99 -0.62
N LYS A 29 -2.39 11.82 0.37
CA LYS A 29 -1.54 13.00 0.21
C LYS A 29 -0.13 12.60 -0.24
N ARG A 30 0.47 11.62 0.43
CA ARG A 30 1.82 11.13 0.10
C ARG A 30 1.85 10.43 -1.26
N HIS A 31 0.86 9.60 -1.58
CA HIS A 31 0.72 9.01 -2.91
C HIS A 31 0.57 10.09 -4.00
N SER A 32 -0.17 11.17 -3.75
CA SER A 32 -0.31 12.27 -4.71
C SER A 32 0.95 13.11 -4.87
N GLN A 33 1.79 13.21 -3.84
CA GLN A 33 3.03 13.99 -3.87
C GLN A 33 4.21 13.21 -4.46
N THR A 34 4.31 11.92 -4.12
CA THR A 34 5.45 11.06 -4.48
C THR A 34 5.12 10.10 -5.62
N GLY A 35 3.85 9.96 -6.02
CA GLY A 35 3.40 8.99 -7.03
C GLY A 35 3.32 7.55 -6.52
N SER A 36 4.08 7.23 -5.47
CA SER A 36 4.14 5.93 -4.80
C SER A 36 4.11 6.14 -3.29
N TYR A 37 3.63 5.15 -2.53
CA TYR A 37 3.71 5.19 -1.07
C TYR A 37 4.69 4.12 -0.60
N PHE A 38 5.91 4.51 -0.20
CA PHE A 38 6.99 3.58 0.17
C PHE A 38 7.20 2.47 -0.88
N GLY A 39 7.36 2.84 -2.15
CA GLY A 39 7.49 1.86 -3.24
C GLY A 39 6.21 1.10 -3.60
N ILE A 40 5.11 1.24 -2.85
CA ILE A 40 3.84 0.59 -3.18
C ILE A 40 3.06 1.41 -4.20
N THR A 41 2.75 0.76 -5.32
CA THR A 41 1.81 1.27 -6.32
C THR A 41 0.42 0.66 -6.08
N PRO A 42 -0.59 1.45 -5.70
CA PRO A 42 -1.95 0.95 -5.59
C PRO A 42 -2.53 0.65 -6.97
N ILE A 43 -3.40 -0.35 -7.06
CA ILE A 43 -4.15 -0.66 -8.27
C ILE A 43 -5.38 0.24 -8.33
N LYS A 44 -5.51 1.03 -9.40
CA LYS A 44 -6.73 1.76 -9.70
C LYS A 44 -7.77 0.80 -10.28
N LEU A 45 -8.86 0.57 -9.54
CA LEU A 45 -10.01 -0.14 -10.09
C LEU A 45 -10.85 0.80 -10.96
N LYS A 46 -11.58 0.21 -11.94
CA LYS A 46 -12.63 0.91 -12.71
C LYS A 46 -13.66 1.64 -11.84
N ASN A 47 -13.83 1.23 -10.59
CA ASN A 47 -14.73 1.85 -9.62
C ASN A 47 -14.13 3.09 -8.89
N ARG A 48 -13.09 3.73 -9.46
CA ARG A 48 -12.33 4.86 -8.87
C ARG A 48 -11.71 4.61 -7.49
N LYS A 49 -11.70 3.37 -7.01
CA LYS A 49 -11.08 2.96 -5.74
C LYS A 49 -9.61 2.60 -5.96
N LEU A 50 -8.79 2.90 -4.95
CA LEU A 50 -7.39 2.47 -4.87
C LEU A 50 -7.32 1.22 -4.00
N LEU A 51 -6.76 0.16 -4.57
CA LEU A 51 -6.54 -1.10 -3.89
C LEU A 51 -5.05 -1.28 -3.58
N TRP A 52 -4.77 -1.62 -2.33
CA TRP A 52 -3.45 -1.78 -1.76
C TRP A 52 -3.18 -3.26 -1.51
N PRO A 53 -1.94 -3.72 -1.70
CA PRO A 53 -1.53 -5.07 -1.35
C PRO A 53 -1.63 -5.24 0.18
N ASP A 54 -2.15 -6.39 0.62
CA ASP A 54 -1.98 -6.84 1.99
C ASP A 54 -0.56 -7.38 2.16
N MET A 55 0.38 -6.47 2.35
CA MET A 55 1.78 -6.82 2.57
C MET A 55 2.12 -6.61 4.04
N PRO A 56 2.86 -7.53 4.69
CA PRO A 56 3.37 -7.31 6.03
C PRO A 56 4.26 -6.06 6.07
N ALA A 57 4.20 -5.31 7.18
CA ALA A 57 4.99 -4.10 7.38
C ALA A 57 6.50 -4.31 7.17
N ASP A 58 6.98 -5.54 7.41
CA ASP A 58 8.36 -5.98 7.19
C ASP A 58 8.79 -5.86 5.72
N ALA A 59 7.89 -6.18 4.79
CA ALA A 59 8.15 -6.09 3.35
C ALA A 59 8.12 -4.65 2.82
N LEU A 60 7.54 -3.70 3.57
CA LEU A 60 7.61 -2.26 3.24
C LEU A 60 9.02 -1.70 3.37
N SER A 61 9.92 -2.41 4.07
CA SER A 61 11.30 -1.98 4.29
C SER A 61 12.26 -2.40 3.16
N GLN A 62 11.79 -3.15 2.16
CA GLN A 62 12.58 -3.56 0.99
C GLN A 62 12.30 -2.65 -0.22
N GLY A 63 13.13 -1.61 -0.40
CA GLY A 63 13.30 -1.01 -1.73
C GLY A 63 13.24 0.51 -1.78
N GLU A 64 14.28 1.17 -1.26
CA GLU A 64 14.72 2.47 -1.78
C GLU A 64 16.24 2.35 -1.99
N GLY A 65 16.67 2.41 -3.25
CA GLY A 65 18.07 2.31 -3.64
C GLY A 65 18.23 2.01 -5.12
N GLN A 66 17.99 3.03 -5.95
CA GLN A 66 18.40 3.07 -7.34
C GLN A 66 19.77 3.74 -7.44
#